data_AF-A0ABC9BXI0-F1
#
_entry.id   AF-A0ABC9BXI0-F1
#
_cell.length_a   1.000
_cell.length_b   1.000
_cell.length_c   1.000
_cell.angle_alpha   90.00
_cell.angle_beta   90.00
_cell.angle_gamma   90.00
#
_symmetry.space_group_name_H-M   'P 1'
#
loop_
_entity.id
_entity.type
_entity.pdbx_description
1 polymer ?
#
loop_
_entity_poly.entity_id
_entity_poly.type
_entity_poly.pdbx_seq_one_letter_code
_entity_poly.pdbx_strand_id
1 'polypeptide(L)'
;MEKELQEVIMLTEELLATAKQAESAQNVAGLSPPNYSAGVQSEGLDDLSHSHKFAVGTRVQAVWSEDGEWYNATVEALTPNGYYVAYDGWGNREEVDPDNVRPLEEEAADALRQAEKEAEATKMAIKRKIEQAATSDFQARSLPAKLRIEPSDPEDVKAAKRKKIHAFKSKARFEQLEFAQNKRQNAWQQFQTTKGKAKKVGFFSGRKKESIFKSPDDHRGKVGVTGSGKGLTDFQRREKHLHLKGGSADASDDEE
;
A
#
# COMPACT_ATOMS: atom_id res chain seq x y z
N MET A 1 32.34 -3.14 -33.59
CA MET A 1 32.76 -2.12 -32.61
C MET A 1 32.41 -0.70 -33.02
N GLU A 2 33.04 -0.06 -34.03
CA GLU A 2 32.68 1.33 -34.39
C GLU A 2 31.24 1.48 -34.90
N LYS A 3 30.77 0.53 -35.72
CA LYS A 3 29.40 0.51 -36.24
C LYS A 3 28.34 0.31 -35.15
N GLU A 4 28.62 -0.57 -34.19
CA GLU A 4 27.72 -0.83 -33.06
C GLU A 4 27.65 0.37 -32.11
N LEU A 5 28.78 1.08 -31.93
CA LEU A 5 28.81 2.30 -31.13
C LEU A 5 28.01 3.43 -31.81
N GLN A 6 28.13 3.58 -33.13
CA GLN A 6 27.31 4.54 -33.89
C GLN A 6 25.82 4.21 -33.82
N GLU A 7 25.46 2.92 -33.87
CA GLU A 7 24.07 2.47 -33.76
C GLU A 7 23.48 2.75 -32.37
N VAL A 8 24.26 2.56 -31.30
CA VAL A 8 23.84 2.91 -29.93
C VAL A 8 23.68 4.42 -29.75
N ILE A 9 24.60 5.23 -30.31
CA ILE A 9 24.51 6.69 -30.25
C ILE A 9 23.23 7.16 -30.95
N MET A 10 22.96 6.67 -32.16
CA MET A 10 21.75 7.02 -32.90
C MET A 10 20.47 6.64 -32.15
N LEU A 11 20.42 5.44 -31.57
CA LEU A 11 19.25 5.00 -30.80
C LEU A 11 19.03 5.87 -29.55
N THR A 12 20.11 6.33 -28.90
CA THR A 12 19.99 7.26 -27.77
C THR A 12 19.54 8.65 -28.18
N GLU A 13 19.99 9.15 -29.33
CA GLU A 13 19.55 10.44 -29.87
C GLU A 13 18.07 10.42 -30.25
N GLU A 14 17.57 9.32 -30.83
CA GLU A 14 16.16 9.12 -31.16
C GLU A 14 15.27 9.07 -29.89
N LEU A 15 15.70 8.35 -28.85
CA LEU A 15 14.99 8.30 -27.57
C LEU A 15 14.95 9.67 -26.87
N LEU A 16 16.04 10.44 -26.94
CA LEU A 16 16.09 11.80 -26.38
C LEU A 16 15.17 12.76 -27.14
N ALA A 17 15.10 12.65 -28.46
CA ALA A 17 14.22 13.46 -29.29
C ALA A 17 12.73 13.17 -29.00
N THR A 18 12.38 11.89 -28.85
CA THR A 18 11.02 11.46 -28.51
C THR A 18 10.59 11.95 -27.12
N ALA A 19 11.50 11.91 -26.13
CA ALA A 19 11.23 12.44 -24.79
C ALA A 19 11.01 13.96 -24.80
N LYS A 20 11.78 14.70 -25.60
CA LYS A 20 11.66 16.16 -25.70
C LYS A 20 10.37 16.62 -26.41
N GLN A 21 9.88 15.83 -27.36
CA GLN A 21 8.57 16.06 -27.98
C GLN A 21 7.42 15.79 -26.99
N ALA A 22 7.54 14.77 -26.14
CA ALA A 22 6.56 14.48 -25.08
C ALA A 22 6.46 15.60 -24.02
N GLU A 23 7.56 16.28 -23.70
CA GLU A 23 7.55 17.44 -22.78
C GLU A 23 6.89 18.68 -23.40
N SER A 24 6.90 18.83 -24.73
CA SER A 24 6.27 19.97 -25.42
C SER A 24 4.74 19.86 -25.57
N ALA A 25 4.19 18.65 -25.48
CA ALA A 25 2.75 18.39 -25.62
C ALA A 25 1.94 18.54 -24.31
N GLN A 26 2.58 18.87 -23.18
CA GLN A 26 1.90 19.01 -21.88
C GLN A 26 1.62 20.46 -21.44
N ASN A 27 1.80 21.46 -22.32
CA ASN A 27 1.56 22.88 -21.99
C ASN A 27 0.24 23.45 -22.55
N VAL A 28 -0.85 22.68 -22.59
CA VAL A 28 -2.22 23.19 -22.81
C VAL A 28 -3.28 22.30 -22.17
N ALA A 29 -3.35 22.30 -20.84
CA ALA A 29 -4.57 22.04 -20.09
C ALA A 29 -4.39 22.55 -18.66
N GLY A 30 -4.89 23.76 -18.41
CA GLY A 30 -4.92 24.33 -17.07
C GLY A 30 -5.82 23.49 -16.17
N LEU A 31 -5.22 22.93 -15.12
CA LEU A 31 -5.91 22.53 -13.91
C LEU A 31 -5.03 22.94 -12.74
N SER A 32 -5.41 24.01 -12.06
CA SER A 32 -4.82 24.47 -10.81
C SER A 32 -4.79 23.31 -9.80
N PRO A 33 -3.66 23.05 -9.12
CA PRO A 33 -3.64 22.17 -7.96
C PRO A 33 -4.39 22.83 -6.79
N PRO A 34 -5.21 22.10 -6.03
CA PRO A 34 -5.78 22.64 -4.80
C PRO A 34 -4.65 22.89 -3.80
N ASN A 35 -4.56 24.14 -3.40
CA ASN A 35 -3.73 24.65 -2.33
C ASN A 35 -4.18 24.03 -1.00
N TYR A 36 -3.51 22.97 -0.52
CA TYR A 36 -3.69 22.53 0.87
C TYR A 36 -2.83 23.42 1.78
N SER A 37 -3.29 24.65 1.95
CA SER A 37 -2.87 25.52 3.04
C SER A 37 -3.67 25.13 4.28
N ALA A 38 -2.94 25.01 5.38
CA ALA A 38 -3.38 24.98 6.78
C ALA A 38 -4.87 25.30 7.07
N GLY A 39 -5.55 24.34 7.70
CA GLY A 39 -6.65 24.58 8.64
C GLY A 39 -6.41 23.63 9.81
N VAL A 40 -5.88 24.03 10.97
CA VAL A 40 -6.42 25.04 11.91
C VAL A 40 -7.89 24.76 12.17
N GLN A 41 -8.14 24.53 13.45
CA GLN A 41 -9.45 24.43 14.09
C GLN A 41 -10.40 25.49 13.53
N SER A 42 -11.58 25.04 13.13
CA SER A 42 -12.78 25.84 12.87
C SER A 42 -13.89 24.91 13.36
N GLU A 43 -14.52 25.08 14.53
CA GLU A 43 -15.00 26.32 15.16
C GLU A 43 -15.56 27.26 14.08
N GLY A 44 -16.52 26.75 13.31
CA GLY A 44 -17.44 27.55 12.52
C GLY A 44 -18.62 27.88 13.42
N LEU A 45 -18.76 29.17 13.73
CA LEU A 45 -19.62 29.68 14.79
C LEU A 45 -20.61 30.67 14.20
N ASP A 46 -21.42 30.25 13.23
CA ASP A 46 -22.54 31.07 12.74
C ASP A 46 -23.54 30.26 11.90
N ASP A 47 -24.53 29.65 12.56
CA ASP A 47 -25.95 29.95 12.30
C ASP A 47 -26.86 29.30 13.37
N LEU A 48 -27.86 30.02 13.85
CA LEU A 48 -28.83 29.57 14.85
C LEU A 48 -29.84 28.59 14.24
N SER A 49 -29.37 27.43 13.77
CA SER A 49 -30.22 26.34 13.29
C SER A 49 -29.80 25.03 13.93
N HIS A 50 -30.76 24.29 14.49
CA HIS A 50 -30.53 23.04 15.20
C HIS A 50 -29.69 22.08 14.35
N SER A 51 -28.44 21.84 14.74
CA SER A 51 -27.48 21.03 13.99
C SER A 51 -28.02 19.62 13.71
N HIS A 52 -28.50 19.40 12.48
CA HIS A 52 -28.93 18.10 12.02
C HIS A 52 -27.71 17.16 11.83
N LYS A 53 -27.47 16.28 12.81
CA LYS A 53 -26.53 15.15 12.82
C LYS A 53 -26.82 14.06 11.77
N PHE A 54 -28.09 13.87 11.37
CA PHE A 54 -28.51 12.82 10.44
C PHE A 54 -29.10 13.41 9.16
N ALA A 55 -28.91 12.73 8.02
CA ALA A 55 -29.48 13.11 6.75
C ALA A 55 -30.87 12.47 6.54
N VAL A 56 -31.66 13.06 5.64
CA VAL A 56 -32.93 12.47 5.18
C VAL A 56 -32.67 11.11 4.52
N GLY A 57 -33.46 10.12 4.87
CA GLY A 57 -33.37 8.73 4.41
C GLY A 57 -32.49 7.83 5.29
N THR A 58 -31.82 8.38 6.30
CA THR A 58 -31.01 7.58 7.23
C THR A 58 -31.92 6.87 8.24
N ARG A 59 -31.63 5.58 8.48
CA ARG A 59 -32.25 4.81 9.57
C ARG A 59 -31.62 5.16 10.90
N VAL A 60 -32.46 5.51 11.85
CA VAL A 60 -32.10 5.97 13.19
C VAL A 60 -33.00 5.28 14.21
N GLN A 61 -32.68 5.42 15.49
CA GLN A 61 -33.65 5.16 16.56
C GLN A 61 -34.14 6.48 17.13
N ALA A 62 -35.44 6.61 17.30
CA ALA A 62 -36.10 7.77 17.88
C ALA A 62 -36.96 7.39 19.09
N VAL A 63 -37.03 8.26 20.08
CA VAL A 63 -37.94 8.11 21.23
C VAL A 63 -39.36 8.37 20.78
N TRP A 64 -40.30 7.49 21.12
CA TRP A 64 -41.74 7.70 20.86
C TRP A 64 -42.40 8.46 22.01
N SER A 65 -43.16 9.52 21.70
CA SER A 65 -43.72 10.41 22.74
C SER A 65 -44.79 9.78 23.63
N GLU A 66 -45.41 8.68 23.21
CA GLU A 66 -46.46 8.02 23.98
C GLU A 66 -45.88 7.20 25.16
N ASP A 67 -44.84 6.41 24.89
CA ASP A 67 -44.24 5.49 25.86
C ASP A 67 -42.83 5.89 26.33
N GLY A 68 -42.17 6.83 25.64
CA GLY A 68 -40.79 7.25 25.94
C GLY A 68 -39.73 6.20 25.59
N GLU A 69 -40.10 5.16 24.82
CA GLU A 69 -39.18 4.09 24.39
C GLU A 69 -38.54 4.38 23.02
N TRP A 70 -37.38 3.77 22.77
CA TRP A 70 -36.63 3.94 21.52
C TRP A 70 -37.08 2.92 20.46
N TYR A 71 -37.54 3.42 19.32
CA TYR A 71 -37.98 2.60 18.19
C TYR A 71 -37.18 2.92 16.94
N ASN A 72 -37.08 1.93 16.04
CA ASN A 72 -36.46 2.13 14.74
C ASN A 72 -37.33 3.07 13.89
N ALA A 73 -36.70 4.08 13.31
CA ALA A 73 -37.36 5.07 12.51
C ALA A 73 -36.47 5.51 11.34
N THR A 74 -37.09 5.97 10.26
CA THR A 74 -36.40 6.54 9.11
C THR A 74 -36.60 8.05 9.10
N VAL A 75 -35.52 8.83 8.99
CA VAL A 75 -35.62 10.31 8.87
C VAL A 75 -36.25 10.64 7.52
N GLU A 76 -37.44 11.24 7.50
CA GLU A 76 -38.16 11.62 6.28
C GLU A 76 -37.88 13.08 5.89
N ALA A 77 -37.72 13.97 6.86
CA ALA A 77 -37.38 15.37 6.63
C ALA A 77 -36.64 15.99 7.81
N LEU A 78 -35.91 17.09 7.54
CA LEU A 78 -35.29 17.93 8.55
C LEU A 78 -36.21 19.10 8.83
N THR A 79 -36.60 19.32 10.08
CA THR A 79 -37.44 20.44 10.49
C THR A 79 -36.63 21.44 11.29
N PRO A 80 -37.02 22.72 11.37
CA PRO A 80 -36.28 23.70 12.16
C PRO A 80 -36.13 23.33 13.65
N ASN A 81 -37.02 22.50 14.21
CA ASN A 81 -36.96 22.07 15.62
C ASN A 81 -36.26 20.70 15.80
N GLY A 82 -36.07 19.90 14.75
CA GLY A 82 -35.50 18.56 14.90
C GLY A 82 -35.60 17.71 13.65
N TYR A 83 -36.13 16.50 13.80
CA TYR A 83 -36.28 15.54 12.71
C TYR A 83 -37.71 15.08 12.58
N TYR A 84 -38.19 15.06 11.34
CA TYR A 84 -39.42 14.36 11.02
C TYR A 84 -39.07 12.90 10.71
N VAL A 85 -39.44 11.99 11.60
CA VAL A 85 -39.12 10.56 11.50
C VAL A 85 -40.38 9.74 11.30
N ALA A 86 -40.28 8.66 10.54
CA ALA A 86 -41.33 7.66 10.38
C ALA A 86 -40.92 6.36 11.08
N TYR A 87 -41.71 5.90 12.06
CA TYR A 87 -41.43 4.67 12.79
C TYR A 87 -41.66 3.43 11.92
N ASP A 88 -40.64 2.58 11.86
CA ASP A 88 -40.68 1.34 11.10
C ASP A 88 -41.70 0.37 11.74
N GLY A 89 -42.63 -0.15 10.94
CA GLY A 89 -43.62 -1.15 11.36
C GLY A 89 -45.03 -0.60 11.65
N TRP A 90 -45.15 0.66 12.06
CA TRP A 90 -46.45 1.28 12.36
C TRP A 90 -46.81 2.42 11.40
N GLY A 91 -45.84 3.02 10.72
CA GLY A 91 -46.07 4.12 9.77
C GLY A 91 -46.50 5.44 10.44
N ASN A 92 -46.44 5.49 11.77
CA ASN A 92 -46.60 6.72 12.53
C ASN A 92 -45.39 7.62 12.25
N ARG A 93 -45.67 8.92 12.08
CA ARG A 93 -44.68 9.93 11.76
C ARG A 93 -44.76 11.06 12.77
N GLU A 94 -43.62 11.46 13.29
CA GLU A 94 -43.53 12.39 14.41
C GLU A 94 -42.32 13.32 14.25
N GLU A 95 -42.46 14.54 14.74
CA GLU A 95 -41.36 15.49 14.86
C GLU A 95 -40.69 15.27 16.22
N VAL A 96 -39.46 14.79 16.20
CA VAL A 96 -38.66 14.50 17.40
C VAL A 96 -37.46 15.43 17.48
N ASP A 97 -37.16 15.87 18.70
CA ASP A 97 -35.98 16.67 19.00
C ASP A 97 -34.69 15.92 18.64
N PRO A 98 -33.62 16.63 18.25
CA PRO A 98 -32.36 16.02 17.85
C PRO A 98 -31.64 15.27 18.97
N ASP A 99 -32.01 15.50 20.23
CA ASP A 99 -31.51 14.77 21.40
C ASP A 99 -32.20 13.42 21.58
N ASN A 100 -33.41 13.26 21.03
CA ASN A 100 -34.22 12.04 21.08
C ASN A 100 -33.98 11.11 19.88
N VAL A 101 -32.89 11.33 19.12
CA VAL A 101 -32.53 10.57 17.93
C VAL A 101 -31.09 10.05 18.04
N ARG A 102 -30.88 8.75 17.82
CA ARG A 102 -29.57 8.09 17.90
C ARG A 102 -29.28 7.20 16.68
N PRO A 103 -28.01 6.90 16.38
CA PRO A 103 -27.65 6.00 15.29
C PRO A 103 -28.12 4.56 15.55
N LEU A 104 -28.47 3.83 14.50
CA LEU A 104 -28.81 2.41 14.59
C LEU A 104 -27.53 1.58 14.75
N GLU A 105 -27.27 1.07 15.95
CA GLU A 105 -26.04 0.33 16.29
C GLU A 105 -25.91 -1.00 15.53
N GLU A 106 -27.03 -1.59 15.11
CA GLU A 106 -27.08 -2.87 14.40
C GLU A 106 -26.46 -2.80 12.98
N GLU A 107 -26.75 -1.73 12.22
CA GLU A 107 -26.19 -1.54 10.88
C GLU A 107 -24.68 -1.25 10.93
N ALA A 108 -24.23 -0.53 11.97
CA ALA A 108 -22.81 -0.32 12.22
C ALA A 108 -22.10 -1.64 12.60
N ALA A 109 -22.73 -2.48 13.43
CA ALA A 109 -22.20 -3.77 13.83
C ALA A 109 -22.10 -4.75 12.64
N ASP A 110 -23.09 -4.74 11.74
CA ASP A 110 -23.09 -5.59 10.54
C ASP A 110 -22.08 -5.13 9.49
N ALA A 111 -21.92 -3.82 9.29
CA ALA A 111 -20.86 -3.28 8.44
C ALA A 111 -19.46 -3.67 8.94
N LEU A 112 -19.24 -3.64 10.27
CA LEU A 112 -17.99 -4.07 10.89
C LEU A 112 -17.74 -5.58 10.69
N ARG A 113 -18.76 -6.44 10.90
CA ARG A 113 -18.64 -7.88 10.64
C ARG A 113 -18.35 -8.21 9.17
N GLN A 114 -18.98 -7.50 8.24
CA GLN A 114 -18.72 -7.68 6.81
C GLN A 114 -17.29 -7.28 6.45
N ALA A 115 -16.81 -6.14 6.96
CA ALA A 115 -15.43 -5.70 6.76
C ALA A 115 -14.41 -6.70 7.34
N GLU A 116 -14.69 -7.29 8.51
CA GLU A 116 -13.85 -8.32 9.11
C GLU A 116 -13.79 -9.59 8.25
N LYS A 117 -14.95 -10.04 7.74
CA LYS A 117 -15.04 -11.22 6.85
C LYS A 117 -14.30 -11.01 5.54
N GLU A 118 -14.39 -9.82 4.95
CA GLU A 118 -13.64 -9.46 3.74
C GLU A 118 -12.13 -9.42 4.00
N ALA A 119 -11.71 -8.82 5.11
CA ALA A 119 -10.31 -8.79 5.52
C ALA A 119 -9.76 -10.21 5.73
N GLU A 120 -10.52 -11.10 6.36
CA GLU A 120 -10.14 -12.50 6.51
C GLU A 120 -10.08 -13.24 5.17
N ALA A 121 -11.06 -13.02 4.28
CA ALA A 121 -11.08 -13.61 2.95
C ALA A 121 -9.85 -13.18 2.13
N THR A 122 -9.46 -11.90 2.19
CA THR A 122 -8.25 -11.42 1.51
C THR A 122 -6.98 -12.04 2.09
N LYS A 123 -6.88 -12.16 3.42
CA LYS A 123 -5.76 -12.83 4.10
C LYS A 123 -5.66 -14.29 3.68
N MET A 124 -6.78 -15.01 3.61
CA MET A 124 -6.84 -16.41 3.16
C MET A 124 -6.50 -16.54 1.67
N ALA A 125 -6.97 -15.62 0.82
CA ALA A 125 -6.63 -15.62 -0.60
C ALA A 125 -5.13 -15.39 -0.84
N ILE A 126 -4.52 -14.45 -0.09
CA ILE A 126 -3.07 -14.22 -0.13
C ILE A 126 -2.33 -15.47 0.33
N LYS A 127 -2.75 -16.09 1.45
CA LYS A 127 -2.15 -17.34 1.96
C LYS A 127 -2.20 -18.46 0.91
N ARG A 128 -3.37 -18.70 0.30
CA ARG A 128 -3.54 -19.70 -0.77
C ARG A 128 -2.66 -19.40 -1.98
N LYS A 129 -2.52 -18.13 -2.36
CA LYS A 129 -1.65 -17.72 -3.48
C LYS A 129 -0.18 -17.97 -3.18
N ILE A 130 0.25 -17.76 -1.93
CA ILE A 130 1.62 -18.08 -1.48
C ILE A 130 1.87 -19.59 -1.52
N GLU A 131 0.92 -20.40 -1.03
CA GLU A 131 1.03 -21.87 -1.07
C GLU A 131 1.05 -22.41 -2.52
N GLN A 132 0.22 -21.86 -3.40
CA GLN A 132 0.24 -22.19 -4.83
C GLN A 132 1.56 -21.81 -5.50
N ALA A 133 2.08 -20.61 -5.22
CA ALA A 133 3.39 -20.20 -5.73
C ALA A 133 4.52 -21.12 -5.21
N ALA A 134 4.51 -21.45 -3.92
CA ALA A 134 5.50 -22.35 -3.32
C ALA A 134 5.46 -23.76 -3.94
N THR A 135 4.27 -24.29 -4.24
CA THR A 135 4.13 -25.60 -4.89
C THR A 135 4.50 -25.56 -6.37
N SER A 136 4.17 -24.50 -7.11
CA SER A 136 4.58 -24.35 -8.52
C SER A 136 6.09 -24.17 -8.67
N ASP A 137 6.71 -23.39 -7.78
CA ASP A 137 8.16 -23.19 -7.75
C ASP A 137 8.89 -24.51 -7.44
N PHE A 138 8.35 -25.33 -6.53
CA PHE A 138 8.88 -26.65 -6.22
C PHE A 138 8.78 -27.63 -7.41
N GLN A 139 7.66 -27.64 -8.14
CA GLN A 139 7.48 -28.47 -9.33
C GLN A 139 8.43 -28.04 -10.47
N ALA A 140 8.58 -26.73 -10.72
CA ALA A 140 9.49 -26.20 -11.74
C ALA A 140 10.96 -26.48 -11.43
N ARG A 141 11.33 -26.61 -10.14
CA ARG A 141 12.69 -26.96 -9.72
C ARG A 141 13.00 -28.46 -9.77
N SER A 142 11.98 -29.32 -9.82
CA SER A 142 12.16 -30.77 -9.88
C SER A 142 12.65 -31.22 -11.26
N LEU A 143 13.59 -32.18 -11.31
CA LEU A 143 14.05 -32.71 -12.60
C LEU A 143 12.91 -33.51 -13.27
N PRO A 144 12.59 -33.22 -14.55
CA PRO A 144 11.53 -33.94 -15.26
C PRO A 144 11.76 -35.45 -15.24
N ALA A 145 10.69 -36.23 -15.03
CA ALA A 145 10.75 -37.69 -14.90
C ALA A 145 11.45 -38.37 -16.10
N LYS A 146 11.29 -37.81 -17.31
CA LYS A 146 11.89 -38.30 -18.56
C LYS A 146 13.41 -38.09 -18.67
N LEU A 147 14.00 -37.26 -17.81
CA LEU A 147 15.45 -37.01 -17.74
C LEU A 147 16.11 -37.70 -16.54
N ARG A 148 15.39 -38.55 -15.80
CA ARG A 148 16.00 -39.39 -14.76
C ARG A 148 16.89 -40.45 -15.41
N ILE A 149 18.06 -40.65 -14.82
CA ILE A 149 19.04 -41.64 -15.28
C ILE A 149 18.77 -42.93 -14.53
N GLU A 150 18.40 -43.98 -15.26
CA GLU A 150 18.25 -45.31 -14.69
C GLU A 150 19.60 -46.03 -14.70
N PRO A 151 19.94 -46.83 -13.68
CA PRO A 151 21.17 -47.62 -13.65
C PRO A 151 21.34 -48.58 -14.84
N SER A 152 20.23 -48.99 -15.47
CA SER A 152 20.20 -49.94 -16.60
C SER A 152 20.47 -49.32 -17.99
N ASP A 153 20.52 -47.99 -18.12
CA ASP A 153 20.71 -47.32 -19.42
C ASP A 153 22.17 -47.48 -19.97
N PRO A 154 22.38 -47.51 -21.29
CA PRO A 154 23.73 -47.50 -21.89
C PRO A 154 24.49 -46.19 -21.62
N GLU A 155 25.82 -46.26 -21.51
CA GLU A 155 26.73 -45.14 -21.13
C GLU A 155 26.50 -43.87 -21.96
N ASP A 156 26.31 -43.99 -23.28
CA ASP A 156 26.07 -42.84 -24.17
C ASP A 156 24.74 -42.11 -23.86
N VAL A 157 23.69 -42.86 -23.53
CA VAL A 157 22.38 -42.30 -23.13
C VAL A 157 22.47 -41.65 -21.76
N LYS A 158 23.23 -42.24 -20.83
CA LYS A 158 23.52 -41.66 -19.52
C LYS A 158 24.28 -40.34 -19.66
N ALA A 159 25.31 -40.27 -20.51
CA ALA A 159 26.07 -39.05 -20.77
C ALA A 159 25.20 -37.93 -21.39
N ALA A 160 24.36 -38.27 -22.38
CA ALA A 160 23.43 -37.33 -22.98
C ALA A 160 22.38 -36.80 -21.97
N LYS A 161 21.81 -37.67 -21.12
CA LYS A 161 20.90 -37.28 -20.04
C LYS A 161 21.60 -36.39 -19.00
N ARG A 162 22.83 -36.71 -18.57
CA ARG A 162 23.64 -35.88 -17.65
C ARG A 162 23.85 -34.46 -18.19
N LYS A 163 24.16 -34.31 -19.48
CA LYS A 163 24.32 -33.00 -20.13
C LYS A 163 23.02 -32.19 -20.12
N LYS A 164 21.88 -32.83 -20.39
CA LYS A 164 20.55 -32.19 -20.33
C LYS A 164 20.15 -31.80 -18.91
N ILE A 165 20.43 -32.64 -17.92
CA ILE A 165 20.22 -32.33 -16.49
C ILE A 165 21.08 -31.12 -16.08
N HIS A 166 22.34 -31.07 -16.49
CA HIS A 166 23.23 -29.95 -16.19
C HIS A 166 22.72 -28.65 -16.80
N ALA A 167 22.30 -28.65 -18.08
CA ALA A 167 21.70 -27.50 -18.74
C ALA A 167 20.42 -27.02 -18.02
N PHE A 168 19.54 -27.94 -17.63
CA PHE A 168 18.31 -27.62 -16.89
C PHE A 168 18.61 -27.00 -15.51
N LYS A 169 19.51 -27.60 -14.72
CA LYS A 169 19.92 -27.07 -13.41
C LYS A 169 20.63 -25.74 -13.52
N SER A 170 21.45 -25.55 -14.54
CA SER A 170 22.17 -24.31 -14.82
C SER A 170 21.20 -23.17 -15.15
N LYS A 171 20.21 -23.42 -16.03
CA LYS A 171 19.14 -22.44 -16.34
C LYS A 171 18.39 -22.00 -15.09
N ALA A 172 17.99 -22.94 -14.24
CA ALA A 172 17.28 -22.64 -13.01
C ALA A 172 18.16 -21.93 -11.95
N ARG A 173 19.49 -22.09 -11.99
CA ARG A 173 20.45 -21.30 -11.19
C ARG A 173 20.55 -19.85 -11.69
N PHE A 174 20.56 -19.67 -13.01
CA PHE A 174 20.64 -18.35 -13.64
C PHE A 174 19.37 -17.53 -13.39
N GLU A 175 18.19 -18.12 -13.56
CA GLU A 175 16.91 -17.48 -13.27
C GLU A 175 16.79 -17.01 -11.80
N GLN A 176 17.36 -17.78 -10.86
CA GLN A 176 17.41 -17.38 -9.45
C GLN A 176 18.33 -16.17 -9.21
N LEU A 177 19.44 -16.07 -9.93
CA LEU A 177 20.33 -14.90 -9.88
C LEU A 177 19.68 -13.66 -10.51
N GLU A 178 19.01 -13.81 -11.66
CA GLU A 178 18.24 -12.75 -12.29
C GLU A 178 17.11 -12.25 -11.39
N PHE A 179 16.36 -13.16 -10.76
CA PHE A 179 15.32 -12.79 -9.79
C PHE A 179 15.91 -12.00 -8.61
N ALA A 180 17.04 -12.44 -8.05
CA ALA A 180 17.72 -11.72 -6.98
C ALA A 180 18.20 -10.32 -7.41
N GLN A 181 18.72 -10.20 -8.63
CA GLN A 181 19.13 -8.92 -9.22
C GLN A 181 17.93 -8.00 -9.43
N ASN A 182 16.84 -8.49 -10.02
CA ASN A 182 15.60 -7.74 -10.26
C ASN A 182 14.95 -7.30 -8.93
N LYS A 183 14.94 -8.17 -7.91
CA LYS A 183 14.49 -7.80 -6.55
C LYS A 183 15.32 -6.66 -5.98
N ARG A 184 16.64 -6.71 -6.13
CA ARG A 184 17.55 -5.62 -5.71
C ARG A 184 17.33 -4.33 -6.50
N GLN A 185 17.12 -4.41 -7.82
CA GLN A 185 16.79 -3.26 -8.66
C GLN A 185 15.47 -2.61 -8.24
N ASN A 186 14.41 -3.40 -8.06
CA ASN A 186 13.11 -2.92 -7.59
C ASN A 186 13.23 -2.27 -6.20
N ALA A 187 13.92 -2.91 -5.25
CA ALA A 187 14.15 -2.33 -3.92
C ALA A 187 14.90 -0.99 -3.99
N TRP A 188 15.87 -0.86 -4.91
CA TRP A 188 16.60 0.38 -5.12
C TRP A 188 15.73 1.49 -5.74
N GLN A 189 14.89 1.16 -6.72
CA GLN A 189 13.92 2.12 -7.28
C GLN A 189 12.95 2.61 -6.21
N GLN A 190 12.43 1.72 -5.35
CA GLN A 190 11.54 2.08 -4.23
C GLN A 190 12.24 2.99 -3.20
N PHE A 191 13.53 2.79 -2.95
CA PHE A 191 14.30 3.67 -2.09
C PHE A 191 14.44 5.08 -2.68
N GLN A 192 14.64 5.20 -4.00
CA GLN A 192 14.68 6.49 -4.69
C GLN A 192 13.34 7.23 -4.59
N THR A 193 12.22 6.56 -4.86
CA THR A 193 10.89 7.19 -4.83
C THR A 193 10.45 7.59 -3.41
N THR A 194 10.84 6.80 -2.39
CA THR A 194 10.53 7.11 -0.98
C THR A 194 11.28 8.36 -0.49
N LYS A 195 12.50 8.59 -0.98
CA LYS A 195 13.35 9.72 -0.55
C LYS A 195 12.85 11.08 -1.05
N GLY A 196 12.07 11.11 -2.14
CA GLY A 196 11.54 12.34 -2.73
C GLY A 196 10.29 12.95 -2.07
N LYS A 197 9.56 12.19 -1.24
CA LYS A 197 8.29 12.65 -0.62
C LYS A 197 8.43 13.24 0.78
N ALA A 198 9.58 13.04 1.44
CA ALA A 198 9.85 13.66 2.74
C ALA A 198 10.55 15.01 2.57
N LYS A 199 9.81 16.08 2.26
CA LYS A 199 10.27 17.44 2.56
C LYS A 199 10.25 17.62 4.08
N LYS A 200 11.25 17.09 4.77
CA LYS A 200 11.49 17.40 6.18
C LYS A 200 12.09 18.80 6.26
N VAL A 201 11.23 19.78 6.47
CA VAL A 201 11.63 21.11 6.91
C VAL A 201 12.28 20.92 8.29
N GLY A 202 13.55 21.32 8.43
CA GLY A 202 14.30 21.24 9.69
C GLY A 202 15.16 19.98 9.84
N PHE A 203 16.43 20.10 9.42
CA PHE A 203 17.65 19.59 10.11
C PHE A 203 18.91 19.59 9.21
N PHE A 204 18.85 20.02 7.95
CA PHE A 204 20.04 20.03 7.07
C PHE A 204 20.30 21.37 6.34
N SER A 205 19.82 22.49 6.87
CA SER A 205 20.31 23.81 6.46
C SER A 205 21.58 24.15 7.27
N GLY A 206 22.68 23.49 6.96
CA GLY A 206 23.94 23.76 7.65
C GLY A 206 25.08 22.85 7.20
N ARG A 207 25.85 23.33 6.22
CA ARG A 207 27.09 22.76 5.66
C ARG A 207 26.90 21.75 4.51
N LYS A 208 27.37 22.18 3.33
CA LYS A 208 27.58 21.36 2.14
C LYS A 208 28.63 20.30 2.47
N LYS A 209 28.21 19.03 2.58
CA LYS A 209 29.15 17.91 2.64
C LYS A 209 29.72 17.72 1.24
N GLU A 210 30.99 18.04 1.03
CA GLU A 210 31.64 17.77 -0.25
C GLU A 210 31.64 16.27 -0.56
N SER A 211 31.59 15.92 -1.84
CA SER A 211 31.48 14.53 -2.30
C SER A 211 32.65 13.69 -1.78
N ILE A 212 32.36 12.51 -1.27
CA ILE A 212 33.37 11.48 -0.90
C ILE A 212 34.23 11.00 -2.08
N PHE A 213 33.88 11.43 -3.31
CA PHE A 213 34.65 11.22 -4.53
C PHE A 213 35.26 12.52 -5.08
N LYS A 214 35.14 13.65 -4.37
CA LYS A 214 35.76 14.89 -4.80
C LYS A 214 37.27 14.74 -4.63
N SER A 215 38.00 14.93 -5.72
CA SER A 215 39.46 14.85 -5.71
C SER A 215 40.00 16.02 -4.89
N PRO A 216 40.96 15.80 -3.97
CA PRO A 216 41.63 16.89 -3.26
C PRO A 216 42.35 17.82 -4.25
N ASP A 217 42.36 19.12 -4.00
CA ASP A 217 43.03 20.14 -4.85
C ASP A 217 44.57 20.07 -4.79
N ASP A 218 45.13 19.11 -4.04
CA ASP A 218 46.56 18.95 -3.83
C ASP A 218 47.13 17.88 -4.78
N HIS A 219 48.24 18.16 -5.45
CA HIS A 219 48.81 17.41 -6.58
C HIS A 219 49.36 16.01 -6.20
N ARG A 220 49.24 15.61 -4.94
CA ARG A 220 49.57 14.27 -4.42
C ARG A 220 48.39 13.56 -3.75
N GLY A 221 47.17 14.10 -3.88
CA GLY A 221 45.96 13.55 -3.27
C GLY A 221 45.57 12.20 -3.87
N LYS A 222 45.78 11.10 -3.14
CA LYS A 222 45.24 9.77 -3.49
C LYS A 222 43.82 9.64 -2.95
N VAL A 223 42.85 9.49 -3.85
CA VAL A 223 41.48 9.08 -3.52
C VAL A 223 41.47 7.57 -3.26
N GLY A 224 41.28 7.16 -2.00
CA GLY A 224 41.24 5.76 -1.61
C GLY A 224 39.85 5.35 -1.13
N VAL A 225 39.26 4.34 -1.77
CA VAL A 225 38.12 3.58 -1.20
C VAL A 225 38.70 2.44 -0.38
N THR A 226 39.24 2.73 0.80
CA THR A 226 39.69 1.69 1.73
C THR A 226 38.56 1.39 2.70
N GLY A 227 37.78 0.33 2.43
CA GLY A 227 36.71 -0.10 3.32
C GLY A 227 35.51 -0.82 2.68
N SER A 228 35.50 -1.06 1.37
CA SER A 228 34.39 -1.74 0.66
C SER A 228 34.34 -3.25 0.91
N GLY A 229 34.36 -3.69 2.16
CA GLY A 229 34.00 -5.06 2.56
C GLY A 229 32.55 -5.18 3.03
N LYS A 230 31.87 -4.06 3.27
CA LYS A 230 30.45 -4.06 3.67
C LYS A 230 29.60 -4.12 2.39
N GLY A 231 29.02 -5.29 2.12
CA GLY A 231 28.01 -5.44 1.08
C GLY A 231 26.86 -4.45 1.27
N LEU A 232 26.16 -4.13 0.18
CA LEU A 232 25.01 -3.23 0.18
C LEU A 232 24.00 -3.68 1.25
N THR A 233 23.72 -2.82 2.23
CA THR A 233 22.79 -3.11 3.34
C THR A 233 21.41 -3.42 2.79
N ASP A 234 20.81 -4.54 3.19
CA ASP A 234 19.44 -4.87 2.82
C ASP A 234 18.49 -3.82 3.41
N PHE A 235 17.69 -3.21 2.54
CA PHE A 235 16.69 -2.23 2.96
C PHE A 235 15.50 -2.97 3.57
N GLN A 236 15.41 -2.99 4.90
CA GLN A 236 14.19 -3.39 5.59
C GLN A 236 13.10 -2.35 5.34
N ARG A 237 12.04 -2.78 4.64
CA ARG A 237 10.82 -1.99 4.48
C ARG A 237 10.33 -1.56 5.85
N ARG A 238 10.14 -0.26 6.07
CA ARG A 238 9.45 0.23 7.28
C ARG A 238 8.00 -0.26 7.22
N GLU A 239 7.66 -1.19 8.09
CA GLU A 239 6.28 -1.65 8.25
C GLU A 239 5.50 -0.61 9.05
N LYS A 240 4.30 -0.27 8.58
CA LYS A 240 3.39 0.64 9.28
C LYS A 240 2.85 -0.09 10.51
N HIS A 241 3.30 0.29 11.71
CA HIS A 241 2.72 -0.21 12.95
C HIS A 241 1.31 0.38 13.11
N LEU A 242 0.29 -0.47 12.94
CA LEU A 242 -1.07 -0.15 13.35
C LEU A 242 -1.07 -0.19 14.89
N HIS A 243 -1.16 0.97 15.53
CA HIS A 243 -1.38 1.05 16.96
C HIS A 243 -2.87 0.84 17.20
N LEU A 244 -3.31 -0.41 17.40
CA LEU A 244 -4.60 -0.65 18.05
C LEU A 244 -4.42 -0.28 19.52
N LYS A 245 -5.00 0.84 19.92
CA LYS A 245 -5.10 1.25 21.32
C LYS A 245 -6.14 0.35 22.00
N GLY A 246 -5.72 -0.84 22.40
CA GLY A 246 -6.50 -1.74 23.26
C GLY A 246 -6.56 -1.15 24.67
N GLY A 247 -7.77 -0.87 25.14
CA GLY A 247 -8.04 -0.43 26.50
C GLY A 247 -7.62 -1.50 27.51
N SER A 248 -6.82 -1.10 28.49
CA SER A 248 -6.55 -1.87 29.70
C SER A 248 -7.84 -1.89 30.51
N ALA A 249 -8.58 -3.00 30.46
CA ALA A 249 -9.66 -3.29 31.39
C ALA A 249 -9.03 -3.59 32.75
N ASP A 250 -9.28 -2.69 33.70
CA ASP A 250 -8.99 -2.83 35.12
C ASP A 250 -9.85 -3.99 35.67
N ALA A 251 -9.21 -5.11 36.01
CA ALA A 251 -9.84 -6.20 36.74
C ALA A 251 -9.66 -5.88 38.23
N SER A 252 -10.69 -5.27 38.82
CA SER A 252 -10.85 -5.17 40.27
C SER A 252 -11.26 -6.56 40.79
N ASP A 253 -10.38 -7.13 41.61
CA ASP A 253 -10.55 -8.35 42.40
C ASP A 253 -11.31 -7.96 43.67
N ASP A 254 -12.59 -8.30 43.76
CA ASP A 254 -13.42 -8.13 44.95
C ASP A 254 -13.44 -9.47 45.72
N GLU A 255 -12.95 -9.43 46.96
CA GLU A 255 -12.96 -10.55 47.90
C GLU A 255 -14.38 -10.91 48.34
N GLU A 256 -14.67 -12.22 48.41
CA GLU A 256 -15.52 -12.81 49.47
C GLU A 256 -15.12 -14.26 49.78
#